data_AF-A0A1N6PTL4-F1
#
_entry.id   AF-A0A1N6PTL4-F1
#
_cell.length_a   1.000
_cell.length_b   1.000
_cell.length_c   1.000
_cell.angle_alpha   90.00
_cell.angle_beta   90.00
_cell.angle_gamma   90.00
#
_symmetry.space_group_name_H-M   'P 1'
#
loop_
_entity.id
_entity.type
_entity.pdbx_description
1 polymer ?
#
loop_
_entity_poly.entity_id
_entity_poly.type
_entity_poly.pdbx_seq_one_letter_code
_entity_poly.pdbx_strand_id
1 'polypeptide(L)'
;MHRRSGKSAGNTKTIPLTISVWYDEKTEHIHLAAPETDWFHSTINDREGSARRHANLFRKFGKLLREAGVAAPAEPAEAIQTPEDDG
;
A
#
# COMPACT_ATOMS: atom_id res chain seq x y z
N MET A 1 -16.84 -6.70 10.33
CA MET A 1 -16.05 -5.46 10.13
C MET A 1 -15.04 -5.34 11.26
N HIS A 2 -13.77 -5.68 11.02
CA HIS A 2 -12.72 -5.55 12.05
C HIS A 2 -12.31 -4.07 12.17
N ARG A 3 -12.90 -3.34 13.11
CA ARG A 3 -12.37 -2.03 13.53
C ARG A 3 -11.11 -2.30 14.33
N ARG A 4 -9.93 -1.97 13.79
CA ARG A 4 -8.71 -1.92 14.60
C ARG A 4 -8.92 -0.86 15.68
N SER A 5 -8.94 -1.32 16.93
CA SER A 5 -8.99 -0.49 18.13
C SER A 5 -7.88 0.54 18.07
N GLY A 6 -8.23 1.82 17.94
CA GLY A 6 -7.30 2.93 18.11
C GLY A 6 -6.88 3.00 19.57
N LYS A 7 -5.71 2.47 19.90
CA LYS A 7 -5.02 2.79 21.15
C LYS A 7 -3.66 3.39 20.81
N SER A 8 -3.66 4.70 20.61
CA SER A 8 -2.49 5.54 20.85
C SER A 8 -2.88 6.51 21.97
N ALA A 9 -2.38 6.22 23.17
CA ALA A 9 -2.44 7.15 24.29
C ALA A 9 -1.40 8.25 24.03
N GLY A 10 -1.86 9.39 23.52
CA GLY A 10 -1.01 10.52 23.14
C GLY A 10 -1.67 11.27 22.00
N ASN A 11 -1.74 12.60 22.12
CA ASN A 11 -2.45 13.54 21.25
C ASN A 11 -2.10 13.40 19.75
N THR A 12 -2.61 12.36 19.09
CA THR A 12 -2.35 12.06 17.69
C THR A 12 -3.46 12.73 16.90
N LYS A 13 -3.20 13.93 16.39
CA LYS A 13 -4.12 14.65 15.51
C LYS A 13 -4.23 13.87 14.20
N THR A 14 -5.24 13.02 14.11
CA THR A 14 -5.54 12.24 12.90
C THR A 14 -6.80 12.79 12.27
N ILE A 15 -6.85 12.77 10.93
CA ILE A 15 -8.08 13.01 10.17
C ILE A 15 -8.40 11.74 9.37
N PRO A 16 -9.67 11.37 9.25
CA PRO A 16 -10.07 10.37 8.27
C PRO A 16 -9.92 10.97 6.86
N LEU A 17 -9.45 10.16 5.91
CA LEU A 17 -9.37 10.53 4.50
C LEU A 17 -9.85 9.35 3.65
N THR A 18 -10.79 9.62 2.75
CA THR A 18 -11.17 8.67 1.69
C THR A 18 -10.20 8.81 0.53
N ILE A 19 -9.65 7.69 0.06
CA ILE A 19 -8.79 7.66 -1.12
C ILE A 19 -9.24 6.57 -2.08
N SER A 20 -9.16 6.86 -3.38
CA SER A 20 -9.24 5.91 -4.47
C SER A 20 -7.85 5.33 -4.72
N VAL A 21 -7.80 4.01 -4.90
CA VAL A 21 -6.55 3.27 -5.14
C VAL A 21 -6.75 2.36 -6.33
N TRP A 22 -5.82 2.39 -7.28
CA TRP A 22 -5.83 1.49 -8.44
C TRP A 22 -4.42 1.18 -8.91
N TYR A 23 -4.26 0.06 -9.60
CA TYR A 23 -3.01 -0.34 -10.24
C TYR A 23 -3.06 -0.04 -11.74
N ASP A 24 -2.00 0.55 -12.28
CA ASP A 24 -1.77 0.71 -13.71
C ASP A 24 -0.75 -0.34 -14.17
N GLU A 25 -1.22 -1.34 -14.93
CA GLU A 25 -0.41 -2.45 -15.43
C GLU A 25 0.66 -1.99 -16.44
N LYS A 26 0.45 -0.85 -17.13
CA LYS A 26 1.40 -0.35 -18.12
C LYS A 26 2.63 0.26 -17.45
N THR A 27 2.41 1.00 -16.37
CA THR A 27 3.48 1.70 -15.65
C THR A 27 3.98 0.93 -14.44
N GLU A 28 3.27 -0.13 -14.04
CA GLU A 28 3.47 -0.92 -12.81
C GLU A 28 3.43 -0.05 -11.54
N HIS A 29 2.55 0.95 -11.55
CA HIS A 29 2.37 1.88 -10.45
C HIS A 29 1.01 1.68 -9.77
N ILE A 30 0.99 1.84 -8.46
CA ILE A 30 -0.25 2.03 -7.71
C ILE A 30 -0.47 3.53 -7.56
N HIS A 31 -1.63 4.00 -7.99
CA HIS A 31 -2.07 5.37 -7.83
C HIS A 31 -2.92 5.51 -6.57
N LEU A 32 -2.76 6.64 -5.89
CA LEU A 32 -3.50 7.04 -4.70
C LEU A 32 -4.06 8.43 -4.97
N ALA A 33 -5.38 8.60 -4.94
CA ALA A 33 -6.02 9.89 -5.16
C ALA A 33 -7.13 10.15 -4.14
N ALA A 34 -7.21 11.37 -3.60
CA ALA A 34 -8.37 11.77 -2.80
C ALA A 34 -9.43 12.36 -3.76
N PRO A 35 -10.67 11.87 -3.76
CA PRO A 35 -11.68 12.33 -4.73
C PRO A 35 -12.10 13.79 -4.52
N GLU A 36 -11.94 14.31 -3.30
CA GLU A 36 -12.35 15.68 -2.93
C GLU A 36 -11.23 16.71 -3.10
N THR A 37 -10.04 16.32 -3.59
CA THR A 37 -8.93 17.25 -3.79
C THR A 37 -8.12 16.97 -5.05
N ASP A 38 -7.75 18.01 -5.77
CA ASP A 38 -6.96 17.87 -7.01
C ASP A 38 -5.45 17.75 -6.76
N TRP A 39 -4.98 18.14 -5.58
CA TRP A 39 -3.56 18.15 -5.25
C TRP A 39 -3.05 16.83 -4.65
N PHE A 40 -3.95 15.98 -4.15
CA PHE A 40 -3.58 14.69 -3.57
C PHE A 40 -3.69 13.60 -4.62
N HIS A 41 -2.74 13.57 -5.55
CA HIS A 41 -2.54 12.46 -6.48
C HIS A 41 -1.09 12.00 -6.40
N SER A 42 -0.87 10.78 -5.92
CA SER A 42 0.46 10.21 -5.76
C SER A 42 0.54 8.82 -6.38
N THR A 43 1.77 8.38 -6.64
CA THR A 43 2.08 7.07 -7.22
C THR A 43 3.19 6.40 -6.44
N ILE A 44 3.07 5.09 -6.26
CA ILE A 44 4.08 4.25 -5.62
C ILE A 44 4.38 3.02 -6.48
N ASN A 45 5.59 2.48 -6.35
CA ASN A 45 6.02 1.24 -7.00
C ASN A 45 6.99 0.43 -6.12
N ASP A 46 7.40 -0.75 -6.57
CA ASP A 46 8.45 -1.57 -5.92
C ASP A 46 9.77 -1.61 -6.70
N ARG A 47 9.93 -0.74 -7.72
CA ARG A 47 11.14 -0.71 -8.55
C ARG A 47 12.32 -0.15 -7.75
N GLU A 48 13.43 -0.87 -7.70
CA GLU A 48 14.66 -0.40 -7.06
C GLU A 48 15.19 0.86 -7.77
N GLY A 49 15.75 1.81 -7.00
CA GLY A 49 16.23 3.09 -7.52
C GLY A 49 15.15 4.12 -7.87
N SER A 50 13.86 3.75 -7.83
CA SER A 50 12.75 4.68 -8.06
C SER A 50 12.58 5.65 -6.87
N ALA A 51 12.49 6.95 -7.15
CA ALA A 51 12.13 7.96 -6.14
C ALA A 51 10.71 7.75 -5.57
N ARG A 52 9.86 6.98 -6.27
CA ARG A 52 8.50 6.59 -5.85
C ARG A 52 8.46 5.20 -5.22
N ARG A 53 9.61 4.59 -4.94
CA ARG A 53 9.67 3.25 -4.37
C ARG A 53 9.12 3.27 -2.96
N HIS A 54 8.10 2.45 -2.71
CA HIS A 54 7.60 2.17 -1.38
C HIS A 54 7.15 0.71 -1.26
N ALA A 55 8.12 -0.21 -1.24
CA ALA A 55 7.91 -1.66 -1.24
C ALA A 55 6.80 -2.16 -0.31
N ASN A 56 6.83 -1.76 0.97
CA ASN A 56 5.84 -2.20 1.96
C ASN A 56 4.40 -1.75 1.62
N LEU A 57 4.24 -0.49 1.19
CA LEU A 57 2.94 0.08 0.88
C LEU A 57 2.42 -0.47 -0.44
N PHE A 58 3.30 -0.65 -1.43
CA PHE A 58 2.99 -1.29 -2.69
C PHE A 58 2.46 -2.71 -2.49
N ARG A 59 3.12 -3.53 -1.66
CA ARG A 59 2.67 -4.91 -1.35
C ARG A 59 1.32 -4.93 -0.62
N LYS A 60 1.10 -4.03 0.34
CA LYS A 60 -0.16 -3.94 1.09
C LYS A 60 -1.33 -3.53 0.22
N PHE A 61 -1.15 -2.49 -0.61
CA PHE A 61 -2.18 -2.11 -1.57
C PHE A 61 -2.37 -3.16 -2.66
N GLY A 62 -1.30 -3.81 -3.12
CA GLY A 62 -1.41 -4.94 -4.03
C GLY A 62 -2.30 -6.05 -3.48
N LYS A 63 -2.10 -6.45 -2.22
CA LYS A 63 -3.00 -7.40 -1.55
C LYS A 63 -4.44 -6.89 -1.49
N LEU A 64 -4.65 -5.63 -1.07
CA LEU A 64 -5.99 -5.04 -0.97
C LEU A 64 -6.72 -5.00 -2.32
N LEU A 65 -6.01 -4.67 -3.40
CA LEU A 65 -6.56 -4.66 -4.76
C LEU A 65 -6.93 -6.07 -5.24
N ARG A 66 -6.09 -7.09 -4.97
CA ARG A 66 -6.41 -8.50 -5.26
C ARG A 66 -7.64 -8.97 -4.49
N GLU A 67 -7.74 -8.66 -3.20
CA GLU A 67 -8.90 -9.00 -2.38
C GLU A 67 -10.19 -8.33 -2.86
N ALA A 68 -10.08 -7.14 -3.47
CA ALA A 68 -11.20 -6.45 -4.10
C ALA A 68 -11.55 -6.98 -5.51
N GLY A 69 -10.77 -7.92 -6.06
CA GLY A 69 -11.01 -8.49 -7.39
C GLY A 69 -10.71 -7.54 -8.56
N VAL A 70 -9.89 -6.51 -8.34
CA VAL A 70 -9.46 -5.56 -9.38
C VAL A 70 -8.02 -5.83 -9.81
N ALA A 71 -7.57 -5.15 -10.88
CA ALA A 71 -6.19 -5.23 -11.32
C ALA A 71 -5.20 -4.88 -10.19
N ALA A 72 -4.16 -5.68 -10.04
CA ALA A 72 -3.21 -5.58 -8.95
C ALA A 72 -1.85 -6.14 -9.36
N PRO A 73 -0.74 -5.69 -8.73
CA PRO A 73 0.56 -6.30 -8.94
C PRO A 73 0.55 -7.78 -8.53
N ALA A 74 1.47 -8.55 -9.12
CA ALA A 74 1.65 -9.96 -8.77
C ALA A 74 1.98 -10.14 -7.28
N GLU A 75 1.72 -11.34 -6.75
CA GLU A 75 2.24 -11.66 -5.43
C GLU A 75 3.77 -11.64 -5.47
N PRO A 76 4.42 -11.02 -4.46
CA PRO A 76 5.85 -11.21 -4.32
C PRO A 76 6.05 -12.72 -4.17
N ALA A 77 6.81 -13.34 -5.07
CA ALA A 77 7.26 -14.71 -4.90
C ALA A 77 7.85 -14.80 -3.48
N GLU A 78 7.29 -15.70 -2.66
CA GLU A 78 7.61 -15.80 -1.25
C GLU A 78 9.13 -15.73 -1.07
N ALA A 79 9.60 -14.67 -0.42
CA ALA A 79 10.89 -14.73 0.21
C ALA A 79 10.72 -15.78 1.31
N ILE A 80 11.27 -16.97 1.06
CA ILE A 80 11.39 -18.04 2.05
C ILE A 80 11.90 -17.36 3.32
N GLN A 81 11.07 -17.33 4.35
CA GLN A 81 11.51 -16.94 5.68
C GLN A 81 12.50 -18.01 6.10
N THR A 82 13.79 -17.76 5.93
CA THR A 82 14.81 -18.54 6.63
C THR A 82 14.52 -18.31 8.11
N PRO A 83 14.15 -19.34 8.89
CA PRO A 83 14.07 -19.19 10.32
C PRO A 83 15.45 -18.71 10.79
N GLU A 84 15.48 -17.55 11.44
CA GLU A 84 16.68 -17.07 12.11
C GLU A 84 17.01 -18.14 13.17
N ASP A 85 18.14 -18.82 12.95
CA ASP A 85 18.75 -19.79 13.84
C ASP A 85 19.22 -19.03 15.08
N ASP A 86 18.45 -19.08 16.17
CA ASP A 86 18.87 -18.66 17.51
C ASP A 86 19.93 -19.67 18.00
N GLY A 87 21.21 -19.33 17.77
CA GLY A 87 22.39 -20.01 18.31
C GLY A 87 23.06 -19.25 19.45
#